data_AF-A0A1B8QA72-F1
#
_entry.id   AF-A0A1B8QA72-F1
#
_cell.length_a   1.000
_cell.length_b   1.000
_cell.length_c   1.000
_cell.angle_alpha   90.00
_cell.angle_beta   90.00
_cell.angle_gamma   90.00
#
_symmetry.space_group_name_H-M   'P 1'
#
loop_
_entity.id
_entity.type
_entity.pdbx_description
1 polymer ?
#
loop_
_entity_poly.entity_id
_entity_poly.type
_entity_poly.pdbx_seq_one_letter_code
_entity_poly.pdbx_strand_id
1 'polypeptide(L)'
;MDDFVSGWQDWQSAFDDKCDVSISELHGLMTGVLTVCDAPTAAVWQALLVELGFSELDASAIELLTEEAEDVAAQLMDGEERYQFSPLLPDDEHALNERLMALKDWANGFMTGFGMTDSALRPDERGLFGDLAKVGALAVTVTEAAAFEDWTDDNADDEDGWHATAAFTDIGGNGADDTTEDTDDELAGLDDNARMELAYMELLEFVRMVPVSVTQGRVRKAVDKLPLLAGFAVDRPIGLQGGHSQQANVDAMADWLPDDDEQDWQAQKDANDARIAKLAYDATVGKRPS
;
A
#
# COMPACT_ATOMS: atom_id res chain seq x y z
N MET A 1 19.41 -4.09 11.71
CA MET A 1 18.92 -4.11 13.11
C MET A 1 18.69 -5.57 13.39
N ASP A 2 19.27 -6.10 14.46
CA ASP A 2 19.19 -7.53 14.80
C ASP A 2 17.72 -7.99 14.92
N ASP A 3 17.40 -9.14 14.34
CA ASP A 3 16.05 -9.75 14.32
C ASP A 3 15.42 -9.91 15.71
N PHE A 4 16.23 -10.13 16.75
CA PHE A 4 15.75 -10.21 18.13
C PHE A 4 15.26 -8.86 18.66
N VAL A 5 15.78 -7.75 18.13
CA VAL A 5 15.44 -6.40 18.58
C VAL A 5 14.32 -5.80 17.72
N SER A 6 14.20 -6.21 16.46
CA SER A 6 13.16 -5.72 15.54
C SER A 6 11.78 -6.33 15.78
N GLY A 7 11.68 -7.42 16.56
CA GLY A 7 10.43 -8.18 16.73
C GLY A 7 10.19 -9.20 15.60
N TRP A 8 11.15 -9.38 14.69
CA TRP A 8 11.04 -10.29 13.55
C TRP A 8 10.65 -11.72 13.97
N GLN A 9 11.31 -12.26 14.99
CA GLN A 9 11.06 -13.62 15.46
C GLN A 9 9.68 -13.80 16.10
N ASP A 10 9.21 -12.78 16.82
CA ASP A 10 7.88 -12.79 17.46
C ASP A 10 6.79 -12.80 16.38
N TRP A 11 6.94 -11.95 15.35
CA TRP A 11 6.05 -11.93 14.19
C TRP A 11 6.11 -13.24 13.40
N GLN A 12 7.29 -13.77 13.14
CA GLN A 12 7.46 -15.03 12.43
C GLN A 12 6.76 -16.17 13.18
N SER A 13 6.97 -16.28 14.49
CA SER A 13 6.28 -17.29 15.30
C SER A 13 4.76 -17.08 15.37
N ALA A 14 4.28 -15.83 15.27
CA ALA A 14 2.87 -15.51 15.37
C ALA A 14 2.10 -15.74 14.07
N PHE A 15 2.71 -15.50 12.90
CA PHE A 15 2.00 -15.35 11.63
C PHE A 15 2.44 -16.28 10.48
N ASP A 16 3.65 -16.83 10.49
CA ASP A 16 4.24 -17.51 9.30
C ASP A 16 3.37 -18.66 8.75
N ASP A 17 2.76 -19.45 9.63
CA ASP A 17 1.84 -20.54 9.25
C ASP A 17 0.35 -20.16 9.25
N LYS A 18 0.02 -18.90 9.56
CA LYS A 18 -1.36 -18.45 9.83
C LYS A 18 -1.88 -17.40 8.85
N CYS A 19 -1.00 -16.79 8.07
CA CYS A 19 -1.32 -15.79 7.06
C CYS A 19 -0.87 -16.27 5.67
N ASP A 20 -1.66 -15.97 4.64
CA ASP A 20 -1.31 -16.28 3.25
C ASP A 20 -0.28 -15.30 2.64
N VAL A 21 0.16 -14.31 3.42
CA VAL A 21 1.13 -13.28 3.03
C VAL A 21 2.33 -13.31 3.98
N SER A 22 3.47 -12.78 3.54
CA SER A 22 4.66 -12.69 4.39
C SER A 22 4.45 -11.72 5.56
N ILE A 23 5.21 -11.91 6.64
CA ILE A 23 5.14 -11.01 7.81
C ILE A 23 5.51 -9.57 7.46
N SER A 24 6.43 -9.38 6.52
CA SER A 24 6.80 -8.06 5.99
C SER A 24 5.63 -7.42 5.23
N GLU A 25 4.90 -8.18 4.42
CA GLU A 25 3.70 -7.68 3.74
C GLU A 25 2.60 -7.27 4.73
N LEU A 26 2.33 -8.10 5.74
CA LEU A 26 1.35 -7.78 6.78
C LEU A 26 1.74 -6.51 7.56
N HIS A 27 3.02 -6.40 7.94
CA HIS A 27 3.54 -5.21 8.62
C HIS A 27 3.46 -3.96 7.71
N GLY A 28 3.74 -4.11 6.42
CA GLY A 28 3.53 -3.07 5.41
C GLY A 28 2.08 -2.61 5.37
N LEU A 29 1.13 -3.54 5.25
CA LEU A 29 -0.31 -3.28 5.24
C LEU A 29 -0.74 -2.53 6.48
N MET A 30 -0.35 -3.01 7.66
CA MET A 30 -0.61 -2.33 8.92
C MET A 30 -0.09 -0.89 8.88
N THR A 31 1.17 -0.70 8.51
CA THR A 31 1.80 0.62 8.43
C THR A 31 1.05 1.55 7.48
N GLY A 32 0.67 1.06 6.30
CA GLY A 32 -0.08 1.81 5.29
C GLY A 32 -1.40 2.37 5.82
N VAL A 33 -2.16 1.55 6.57
CA VAL A 33 -3.39 1.99 7.26
C VAL A 33 -3.07 3.08 8.28
N LEU A 34 -2.05 2.87 9.13
CA LEU A 34 -1.68 3.77 10.23
C LEU A 34 -1.16 5.14 9.78
N THR A 35 -0.71 5.26 8.53
CA THR A 35 -0.25 6.56 8.00
C THR A 35 -1.38 7.60 7.92
N VAL A 36 -2.63 7.16 7.86
CA VAL A 36 -3.80 8.05 7.74
C VAL A 36 -4.94 7.69 8.69
N CYS A 37 -4.81 6.60 9.45
CA CYS A 37 -5.78 6.17 10.42
C CYS A 37 -5.19 6.00 11.82
N ASP A 38 -6.00 6.21 12.84
CA ASP A 38 -5.62 5.90 14.22
C ASP A 38 -5.49 4.38 14.40
N ALA A 39 -4.65 3.97 15.36
CA ALA A 39 -4.43 2.56 15.67
C ALA A 39 -5.76 1.83 15.95
N PRO A 40 -6.10 0.78 15.19
CA PRO A 40 -7.31 0.00 15.39
C PRO A 40 -7.25 -0.81 16.68
N THR A 41 -8.42 -1.10 17.26
CA THR A 41 -8.51 -2.14 18.30
C THR A 41 -8.41 -3.53 17.67
N ALA A 42 -8.09 -4.55 18.47
CA ALA A 42 -8.04 -5.96 18.02
C ALA A 42 -9.31 -6.40 17.26
N ALA A 43 -10.50 -6.00 17.72
CA ALA A 43 -11.75 -6.33 17.05
C ALA A 43 -11.88 -5.67 15.66
N VAL A 44 -11.38 -4.44 15.51
CA VAL A 44 -11.40 -3.72 14.23
C VAL A 44 -10.35 -4.30 13.28
N TRP A 45 -9.16 -4.65 13.78
CA TRP A 45 -8.17 -5.39 12.98
C TRP A 45 -8.72 -6.72 12.47
N GLN A 46 -9.38 -7.48 13.34
CA GLN A 46 -9.95 -8.77 12.95
C GLN A 46 -10.99 -8.62 11.84
N ALA A 47 -11.88 -7.63 11.95
CA ALA A 47 -12.87 -7.33 10.93
C ALA A 47 -12.23 -6.89 9.60
N LEU A 48 -11.18 -6.05 9.67
CA LEU A 48 -10.47 -5.56 8.49
C LEU A 48 -9.78 -6.70 7.74
N LEU A 49 -9.03 -7.55 8.45
CA LEU A 49 -8.32 -8.67 7.86
C LEU A 49 -9.28 -9.69 7.23
N VAL A 50 -10.40 -10.00 7.88
CA VAL A 50 -11.42 -10.90 7.32
C VAL A 50 -12.02 -10.36 6.03
N GLU A 51 -12.31 -9.05 5.96
CA GLU A 51 -12.84 -8.42 4.73
C GLU A 51 -11.82 -8.47 3.58
N LEU A 52 -10.53 -8.50 3.91
CA LEU A 52 -9.44 -8.67 2.94
C LEU A 52 -9.19 -10.12 2.54
N GLY A 53 -9.96 -11.07 3.10
CA GLY A 53 -9.87 -12.49 2.80
C GLY A 53 -8.86 -13.25 3.64
N PHE A 54 -8.29 -12.64 4.68
CA PHE A 54 -7.42 -13.34 5.62
C PHE A 54 -8.24 -14.27 6.51
N SER A 55 -7.61 -15.36 6.94
CA SER A 55 -8.15 -16.21 8.00
C SER A 55 -8.24 -15.44 9.33
N GLU A 56 -9.16 -15.85 10.20
CA GLU A 56 -9.23 -15.28 11.54
C GLU A 56 -7.93 -15.53 12.31
N LEU A 57 -7.41 -14.48 12.95
CA LEU A 57 -6.20 -14.58 13.76
C LEU A 57 -6.57 -15.10 15.15
N ASP A 58 -5.68 -15.88 15.76
CA ASP A 58 -5.86 -16.24 17.15
C ASP A 58 -5.59 -15.05 18.09
N ALA A 59 -5.98 -15.22 19.36
CA ALA A 59 -5.89 -14.15 20.36
C ALA A 59 -4.47 -13.58 20.53
N SER A 60 -3.43 -14.42 20.42
CA SER A 60 -2.05 -13.96 20.59
C SER A 60 -1.55 -13.18 19.36
N ALA A 61 -1.90 -13.63 18.17
CA ALA A 61 -1.52 -12.96 16.92
C ALA A 61 -2.22 -11.61 16.77
N ILE A 62 -3.52 -11.52 17.10
CA ILE A 62 -4.26 -10.26 17.01
C ILE A 62 -3.83 -9.26 18.10
N GLU A 63 -3.43 -9.73 19.28
CA GLU A 63 -2.87 -8.90 20.36
C GLU A 63 -1.54 -8.29 19.92
N LEU A 64 -0.60 -9.11 19.42
CA LEU A 64 0.68 -8.64 18.88
C LEU A 64 0.48 -7.59 17.77
N LEU A 65 -0.38 -7.85 16.78
CA LEU A 65 -0.67 -6.88 15.72
C LEU A 65 -1.22 -5.55 16.27
N THR A 66 -2.04 -5.62 17.33
CA THR A 66 -2.65 -4.44 17.93
C THR A 66 -1.62 -3.61 18.69
N GLU A 67 -0.77 -4.23 19.49
CA GLU A 67 0.30 -3.56 20.24
C GLU A 67 1.30 -2.89 19.29
N GLU A 68 1.75 -3.61 18.27
CA GLU A 68 2.65 -3.09 17.23
C GLU A 68 2.01 -1.93 16.46
N ALA A 69 0.71 -2.01 16.18
CA ALA A 69 -0.01 -0.92 15.54
C ALA A 69 -0.05 0.35 16.42
N GLU A 70 -0.19 0.21 17.73
CA GLU A 70 -0.15 1.34 18.67
C GLU A 70 1.24 1.98 18.71
N ASP A 71 2.29 1.16 18.78
CA ASP A 71 3.68 1.62 18.82
C ASP A 71 4.10 2.32 17.51
N VAL A 72 3.84 1.71 16.35
CA VAL A 72 4.12 2.33 15.05
C VAL A 72 3.32 3.61 14.86
N ALA A 73 2.05 3.62 15.28
CA ALA A 73 1.21 4.81 15.22
C ALA A 73 1.71 5.94 16.12
N ALA A 74 2.31 5.64 17.26
CA ALA A 74 2.93 6.63 18.14
C ALA A 74 4.24 7.15 17.53
N GLN A 75 5.11 6.23 17.10
CA GLN A 75 6.42 6.54 16.52
C GLN A 75 6.32 7.46 15.30
N LEU A 76 5.38 7.16 14.37
CA LEU A 76 5.22 7.97 13.16
C LEU A 76 4.66 9.38 13.41
N MET A 77 4.13 9.65 14.60
CA MET A 77 3.54 10.93 14.97
C MET A 77 4.47 11.80 15.82
N ASP A 78 5.44 11.21 16.53
CA ASP A 78 6.30 11.96 17.43
C ASP A 78 7.56 12.49 16.74
N GLY A 79 7.86 13.77 17.02
CA GLY A 79 8.78 14.68 16.33
C GLY A 79 9.97 14.02 15.62
N GLU A 80 10.99 13.65 16.39
CA GLU A 80 12.23 13.05 15.87
C GLU A 80 12.16 11.52 15.83
N GLU A 81 11.25 10.90 16.61
CA GLU A 81 11.09 9.44 16.70
C GLU A 81 10.61 8.83 15.38
N ARG A 82 9.86 9.57 14.57
CA ARG A 82 9.44 9.10 13.24
C ARG A 82 10.62 8.71 12.35
N TYR A 83 11.79 9.33 12.52
CA TYR A 83 12.98 8.96 11.75
C TYR A 83 13.61 7.67 12.26
N GLN A 84 13.15 7.10 13.37
CA GLN A 84 13.58 5.81 13.89
C GLN A 84 12.68 4.66 13.40
N PHE A 85 11.57 4.97 12.72
CA PHE A 85 10.74 3.95 12.07
C PHE A 85 11.61 3.07 11.17
N SER A 86 11.34 1.76 11.19
CA SER A 86 11.96 0.80 10.29
C SER A 86 10.89 -0.17 9.80
N PRO A 87 10.85 -0.51 8.49
CA PRO A 87 10.06 -1.64 8.04
C PRO A 87 10.55 -2.93 8.71
N LEU A 88 9.61 -3.81 9.05
CA LEU A 88 9.91 -5.15 9.58
C LEU A 88 10.44 -6.04 8.45
N LEU A 89 11.75 -6.25 8.45
CA LEU A 89 12.52 -6.98 7.45
C LEU A 89 13.54 -7.88 8.15
N PRO A 90 14.03 -8.94 7.49
CA PRO A 90 15.14 -9.73 8.01
C PRO A 90 16.40 -8.86 8.14
N ASP A 91 17.21 -9.13 9.15
CA ASP A 91 18.48 -8.46 9.40
C ASP A 91 19.57 -8.78 8.37
N ASP A 92 20.76 -8.22 8.56
CA ASP A 92 21.88 -8.35 7.63
C ASP A 92 22.58 -9.72 7.64
N GLU A 93 22.20 -10.64 8.54
CA GLU A 93 22.66 -12.04 8.51
C GLU A 93 21.93 -12.87 7.44
N HIS A 94 20.75 -12.43 7.01
CA HIS A 94 19.98 -13.04 5.93
C HIS A 94 20.55 -12.74 4.55
N ALA A 95 20.33 -13.63 3.58
CA ALA A 95 20.79 -13.44 2.22
C ALA A 95 20.11 -12.23 1.56
N LEU A 96 20.86 -11.47 0.74
CA LEU A 96 20.38 -10.23 0.12
C LEU A 96 19.07 -10.42 -0.66
N ASN A 97 18.90 -11.54 -1.36
CA ASN A 97 17.67 -11.87 -2.07
C ASN A 97 16.46 -12.03 -1.14
N GLU A 98 16.65 -12.62 0.05
CA GLU A 98 15.58 -12.76 1.06
C GLU A 98 15.15 -11.39 1.58
N ARG A 99 16.12 -10.53 1.90
CA ARG A 99 15.86 -9.16 2.36
C ARG A 99 15.16 -8.31 1.29
N LEU A 100 15.58 -8.47 0.02
CA LEU A 100 14.96 -7.77 -1.10
C LEU A 100 13.52 -8.25 -1.36
N MET A 101 13.25 -9.55 -1.25
CA MET A 101 11.88 -10.08 -1.32
C MET A 101 11.01 -9.50 -0.21
N ALA A 102 11.50 -9.50 1.04
CA ALA A 102 10.80 -8.92 2.17
C ALA A 102 10.50 -7.42 1.97
N LEU A 103 11.47 -6.66 1.45
CA LEU A 103 11.31 -5.22 1.18
C LEU A 103 10.24 -4.94 0.12
N LYS A 104 10.26 -5.72 -0.97
CA LYS A 104 9.26 -5.69 -2.03
C LYS A 104 7.86 -6.02 -1.48
N ASP A 105 7.76 -7.06 -0.67
CA ASP A 105 6.49 -7.51 -0.09
C ASP A 105 5.96 -6.49 0.92
N TRP A 106 6.84 -5.89 1.74
CA TRP A 106 6.48 -4.77 2.61
C TRP A 106 5.92 -3.59 1.79
N ALA A 107 6.54 -3.22 0.66
CA ALA A 107 6.06 -2.14 -0.20
C ALA A 107 4.66 -2.43 -0.76
N ASN A 108 4.40 -3.67 -1.19
CA ASN A 108 3.08 -4.10 -1.67
C ASN A 108 2.04 -4.06 -0.56
N GLY A 109 2.39 -4.55 0.63
CA GLY A 109 1.57 -4.44 1.82
C GLY A 109 1.20 -2.99 2.11
N PHE A 110 2.19 -2.10 2.18
CA PHE A 110 1.98 -0.67 2.46
C PHE A 110 1.01 -0.01 1.49
N MET A 111 1.22 -0.21 0.18
CA MET A 111 0.31 0.34 -0.83
C MET A 111 -1.11 -0.22 -0.70
N THR A 112 -1.23 -1.51 -0.39
CA THR A 112 -2.50 -2.19 -0.16
C THR A 112 -3.22 -1.60 1.05
N GLY A 113 -2.53 -1.48 2.19
CA GLY A 113 -3.06 -0.86 3.41
C GLY A 113 -3.47 0.60 3.22
N PHE A 114 -2.63 1.42 2.57
CA PHE A 114 -2.98 2.80 2.24
C PHE A 114 -4.20 2.85 1.30
N GLY A 115 -4.27 1.99 0.30
CA GLY A 115 -5.37 1.96 -0.68
C GLY A 115 -6.73 1.60 -0.08
N MET A 116 -6.76 0.90 1.05
CA MET A 116 -7.99 0.63 1.80
C MET A 116 -8.52 1.85 2.53
N THR A 117 -7.64 2.80 2.80
CA THR A 117 -8.04 4.05 3.43
C THR A 117 -8.81 4.87 2.38
N ASP A 118 -9.87 5.54 2.79
CA ASP A 118 -10.63 6.47 1.93
C ASP A 118 -9.84 7.75 1.58
N SER A 119 -8.51 7.70 1.74
CA SER A 119 -7.58 8.79 1.60
C SER A 119 -7.11 8.92 0.16
N ALA A 120 -7.17 10.13 -0.38
CA ALA A 120 -6.60 10.42 -1.68
C ALA A 120 -5.10 10.71 -1.56
N LEU A 121 -4.34 10.28 -2.59
CA LEU A 121 -2.97 10.73 -2.80
C LEU A 121 -2.94 12.24 -3.12
N ARG A 122 -2.14 12.99 -2.36
CA ARG A 122 -1.82 14.38 -2.67
C ARG A 122 -0.93 14.44 -3.93
N PRO A 123 -0.93 15.54 -4.68
CA PRO A 123 -0.15 15.64 -5.92
C PRO A 123 1.35 15.35 -5.75
N ASP A 124 1.92 15.76 -4.63
CA ASP A 124 3.32 15.58 -4.23
C ASP A 124 3.65 14.13 -3.83
N GLU A 125 2.66 13.31 -3.44
CA GLU A 125 2.87 11.89 -3.08
C GLU A 125 2.82 10.96 -4.29
N ARG A 126 2.36 11.42 -5.46
CA ARG A 126 2.18 10.55 -6.63
C ARG A 126 3.48 9.97 -7.16
N GLY A 127 4.55 10.76 -7.15
CA GLY A 127 5.89 10.30 -7.51
C GLY A 127 6.36 9.23 -6.53
N LEU A 128 6.26 9.53 -5.23
CA LEU A 128 6.61 8.62 -4.14
C LEU A 128 5.93 7.25 -4.25
N PHE A 129 4.61 7.22 -4.46
CA PHE A 129 3.87 5.96 -4.65
C PHE A 129 4.18 5.28 -5.98
N GLY A 130 4.49 6.03 -7.03
CA GLY A 130 4.96 5.47 -8.30
C GLY A 130 6.29 4.75 -8.14
N ASP A 131 7.23 5.33 -7.40
CA ASP A 131 8.53 4.73 -7.15
C ASP A 131 8.42 3.54 -6.18
N LEU A 132 7.58 3.64 -5.15
CA LEU A 132 7.27 2.51 -4.26
C LEU A 132 6.63 1.34 -5.03
N ALA A 133 5.78 1.63 -6.02
CA ALA A 133 5.20 0.59 -6.88
C ALA A 133 6.27 -0.12 -7.73
N LYS A 134 7.33 0.58 -8.15
CA LYS A 134 8.48 -0.06 -8.82
C LYS A 134 9.21 -1.01 -7.87
N VAL A 135 9.40 -0.62 -6.61
CA VAL A 135 9.97 -1.51 -5.56
C VAL A 135 9.11 -2.76 -5.40
N GLY A 136 7.80 -2.60 -5.28
CA GLY A 136 6.85 -3.72 -5.17
C GLY A 136 6.81 -4.64 -6.40
N ALA A 137 7.24 -4.14 -7.56
CA ALA A 137 7.28 -4.87 -8.84
C ALA A 137 8.65 -5.51 -9.15
N LEU A 138 9.64 -5.41 -8.26
CA LEU A 138 10.95 -6.04 -8.45
C LEU A 138 10.77 -7.55 -8.67
N ALA A 139 11.32 -8.05 -9.77
CA ALA A 139 11.45 -9.48 -9.98
C ALA A 139 12.59 -9.98 -9.09
N VAL A 140 12.31 -10.87 -8.14
CA VAL A 140 13.36 -11.53 -7.35
C VAL A 140 13.25 -13.02 -7.64
N THR A 141 14.23 -13.58 -8.35
CA THR A 141 14.29 -15.03 -8.56
C THR A 141 15.13 -15.65 -7.48
N VAL A 142 14.58 -16.64 -6.78
CA VAL A 142 15.36 -17.54 -5.94
C VAL A 142 16.17 -18.45 -6.87
N THR A 143 17.37 -18.03 -7.24
CA THR A 143 18.34 -18.96 -7.83
C THR A 143 18.78 -19.90 -6.71
N GLU A 144 18.47 -21.19 -6.83
CA GLU A 144 19.04 -22.21 -5.95
C GLU A 144 20.57 -22.02 -5.94
N ALA A 145 21.18 -21.95 -4.75
CA ALA A 145 22.60 -21.73 -4.56
C ALA A 145 23.50 -22.72 -5.36
N ALA A 146 22.95 -23.84 -5.82
CA ALA A 146 23.60 -24.80 -6.70
C ALA A 146 23.92 -24.26 -8.11
N ALA A 147 23.26 -23.18 -8.57
CA ALA A 147 23.58 -22.55 -9.86
C ALA A 147 24.78 -21.60 -9.80
N PHE A 148 25.24 -21.22 -8.61
CA PHE A 148 26.39 -20.32 -8.44
C PHE A 148 27.74 -21.04 -8.64
N GLU A 149 27.79 -22.37 -8.53
CA GLU A 149 29.02 -23.15 -8.77
C GLU A 149 29.33 -23.38 -10.27
N ASP A 150 28.43 -23.03 -11.20
CA ASP A 150 28.64 -23.24 -12.65
C ASP A 150 28.85 -21.93 -13.45
N TRP A 151 28.85 -20.76 -12.77
CA TRP A 151 29.16 -19.47 -13.37
C TRP A 151 30.51 -18.91 -12.88
N THR A 152 31.48 -19.81 -12.69
CA THR A 152 32.89 -19.41 -12.61
C THR A 152 33.63 -20.07 -13.76
N ASP A 153 34.18 -19.24 -14.66
CA ASP A 153 34.98 -19.58 -15.85
C ASP A 153 34.22 -20.19 -17.05
N ASP A 154 33.60 -19.34 -17.89
CA ASP A 154 33.89 -19.27 -19.35
C ASP A 154 32.86 -18.51 -20.23
N ASN A 155 31.66 -18.15 -19.74
CA ASN A 155 30.65 -17.44 -20.56
C ASN A 155 30.55 -15.94 -20.25
N ALA A 156 31.61 -15.20 -20.63
CA ALA A 156 31.62 -13.73 -20.60
C ALA A 156 30.98 -13.08 -21.85
N ASP A 157 30.25 -13.83 -22.69
CA ASP A 157 29.77 -13.38 -24.01
C ASP A 157 28.26 -13.62 -24.25
N ASP A 158 27.49 -13.99 -23.22
CA ASP A 158 26.04 -14.15 -23.33
C ASP A 158 25.32 -12.86 -22.85
N GLU A 159 24.93 -12.00 -23.78
CA GLU A 159 24.22 -10.71 -23.56
C GLU A 159 22.82 -10.81 -22.88
N ASP A 160 22.42 -11.97 -22.37
CA ASP A 160 21.10 -12.23 -21.78
C ASP A 160 21.13 -12.52 -20.26
N GLY A 161 22.26 -12.25 -19.59
CA GLY A 161 22.36 -12.34 -18.13
C GLY A 161 21.58 -11.22 -17.43
N TRP A 162 20.71 -11.55 -16.47
CA TRP A 162 19.99 -10.57 -15.67
C TRP A 162 20.97 -9.73 -14.83
N HIS A 163 21.27 -8.51 -15.28
CA HIS A 163 22.09 -7.55 -14.53
C HIS A 163 21.23 -6.82 -13.50
N ALA A 164 21.49 -7.02 -12.21
CA ALA A 164 20.81 -6.31 -11.12
C ALA A 164 20.89 -4.76 -11.27
N THR A 165 21.94 -4.26 -11.93
CA THR A 165 22.10 -2.83 -12.26
C THR A 165 21.05 -2.29 -13.23
N ALA A 166 20.48 -3.13 -14.10
CA ALA A 166 19.46 -2.72 -15.08
C ALA A 166 18.10 -2.43 -14.43
N ALA A 167 17.72 -3.19 -13.40
CA ALA A 167 16.51 -2.92 -12.63
C ALA A 167 16.63 -1.63 -11.79
N PHE A 168 17.86 -1.27 -11.41
CA PHE A 168 18.15 -0.10 -10.59
C PHE A 168 18.25 1.21 -11.39
N THR A 169 18.85 1.14 -12.59
CA THR A 169 18.99 2.31 -13.48
C THR A 169 17.65 2.83 -13.99
N ASP A 170 16.65 1.97 -14.15
CA ASP A 170 15.32 2.34 -14.65
C ASP A 170 14.43 3.00 -13.57
N ILE A 171 14.78 2.87 -12.29
CA ILE A 171 14.00 3.46 -11.18
C ILE A 171 14.36 4.95 -11.00
N GLY A 172 15.62 5.34 -11.20
CA GLY A 172 16.10 6.74 -11.09
C GLY A 172 16.01 7.56 -12.38
N GLY A 173 15.77 6.92 -13.52
CA GLY A 173 15.82 7.54 -14.85
C GLY A 173 14.51 8.17 -15.34
N ASN A 174 13.90 9.09 -14.58
CA ASN A 174 12.83 9.93 -15.15
C ASN A 174 13.12 11.42 -14.93
N GLY A 175 14.01 11.96 -15.77
CA GLY A 175 14.10 13.39 -16.04
C GLY A 175 15.35 14.12 -15.52
N ALA A 176 16.41 13.41 -15.12
CA ALA A 176 17.70 14.05 -14.91
C ALA A 176 18.39 14.26 -16.27
N ASP A 177 18.68 15.52 -16.55
CA ASP A 177 19.62 15.97 -17.57
C ASP A 177 20.91 15.15 -17.54
N ASP A 178 21.46 14.92 -18.73
CA ASP A 178 22.66 14.17 -19.06
C ASP A 178 23.91 14.86 -18.48
N THR A 179 24.04 14.89 -17.15
CA THR A 179 25.18 15.50 -16.43
C THR A 179 25.59 14.78 -15.15
N THR A 180 25.31 13.48 -14.97
CA THR A 180 25.88 12.72 -13.85
C THR A 180 27.23 12.12 -14.22
N GLU A 181 28.24 12.98 -14.39
CA GLU A 181 29.66 12.57 -14.46
C GLU A 181 30.30 12.41 -13.06
N ASP A 182 29.57 12.69 -11.97
CA ASP A 182 30.14 12.77 -10.61
C ASP A 182 29.67 11.66 -9.63
N THR A 183 28.79 10.73 -10.03
CA THR A 183 28.37 9.60 -9.16
C THR A 183 29.22 8.34 -9.32
N ASP A 184 30.14 8.32 -10.30
CA ASP A 184 30.88 7.10 -10.65
C ASP A 184 32.12 6.85 -9.76
N ASP A 185 32.55 7.81 -8.92
CA ASP A 185 33.84 7.70 -8.19
C ASP A 185 33.75 6.90 -6.87
N GLU A 186 32.60 6.88 -6.17
CA GLU A 186 32.41 6.08 -4.93
C GLU A 186 32.15 4.60 -5.21
N LEU A 187 31.57 4.28 -6.38
CA LEU A 187 31.32 2.90 -6.83
C LEU A 187 32.53 2.31 -7.58
N ALA A 188 33.48 3.13 -8.03
CA ALA A 188 34.67 2.75 -8.80
C ALA A 188 35.73 2.06 -7.91
N GLY A 189 35.42 0.84 -7.47
CA GLY A 189 36.37 0.01 -6.72
C GLY A 189 35.74 -1.07 -5.83
N LEU A 190 34.41 -1.03 -5.68
CA LEU A 190 33.65 -2.06 -4.99
C LEU A 190 33.46 -3.29 -5.89
N ASP A 191 33.54 -4.48 -5.29
CA ASP A 191 33.06 -5.69 -5.95
C ASP A 191 31.53 -5.65 -6.14
N ASP A 192 31.02 -6.49 -7.03
CA ASP A 192 29.60 -6.47 -7.40
C ASP A 192 28.68 -6.69 -6.19
N ASN A 193 29.10 -7.49 -5.21
CA ASN A 193 28.33 -7.73 -3.99
C ASN A 193 28.21 -6.47 -3.13
N ALA A 194 29.31 -5.76 -2.89
CA ALA A 194 29.31 -4.51 -2.13
C ALA A 194 28.48 -3.41 -2.82
N ARG A 195 28.47 -3.39 -4.16
CA ARG A 195 27.59 -2.49 -4.94
C ARG A 195 26.11 -2.82 -4.74
N MET A 196 25.75 -4.11 -4.76
CA MET A 196 24.37 -4.57 -4.54
C MET A 196 23.89 -4.28 -3.12
N GLU A 197 24.76 -4.41 -2.12
CA GLU A 197 24.46 -4.06 -0.73
C GLU A 197 24.21 -2.57 -0.54
N LEU A 198 25.02 -1.71 -1.17
CA LEU A 198 24.81 -0.26 -1.14
C LEU A 198 23.47 0.12 -1.79
N ALA A 199 23.19 -0.45 -2.96
CA ALA A 199 21.92 -0.24 -3.65
C ALA A 199 20.73 -0.65 -2.76
N TYR A 200 20.79 -1.82 -2.13
CA TYR A 200 19.75 -2.25 -1.19
C TYR A 200 19.56 -1.26 -0.03
N MET A 201 20.64 -0.72 0.56
CA MET A 201 20.55 0.28 1.61
C MET A 201 19.85 1.57 1.16
N GLU A 202 20.09 2.02 -0.07
CA GLU A 202 19.39 3.18 -0.65
C GLU A 202 17.88 2.93 -0.79
N LEU A 203 17.49 1.75 -1.29
CA LEU A 203 16.09 1.36 -1.39
C LEU A 203 15.43 1.25 -0.01
N LEU A 204 16.14 0.65 0.95
CA LEU A 204 15.64 0.52 2.31
C LEU A 204 15.36 1.89 2.92
N GLU A 205 16.27 2.85 2.78
CA GLU A 205 16.07 4.20 3.32
C GLU A 205 14.93 4.93 2.61
N PHE A 206 14.81 4.77 1.28
CA PHE A 206 13.65 5.29 0.55
C PHE A 206 12.33 4.73 1.11
N VAL A 207 12.22 3.40 1.23
CA VAL A 207 11.03 2.71 1.73
C VAL A 207 10.71 3.12 3.18
N ARG A 208 11.74 3.22 4.04
CA ARG A 208 11.63 3.67 5.43
C ARG A 208 11.07 5.08 5.54
N MET A 209 11.43 5.97 4.61
CA MET A 209 10.98 7.36 4.63
C MET A 209 9.59 7.57 4.04
N VAL A 210 9.02 6.58 3.33
CA VAL A 210 7.66 6.68 2.77
C VAL A 210 6.61 6.96 3.85
N PRO A 211 6.45 6.14 4.92
CA PRO A 211 5.44 6.40 5.95
C PRO A 211 5.61 7.76 6.61
N VAL A 212 6.86 8.14 6.90
CA VAL A 212 7.23 9.42 7.52
C VAL A 212 6.84 10.61 6.64
N SER A 213 6.96 10.48 5.33
CA SER A 213 6.53 11.51 4.37
C SER A 213 5.01 11.60 4.27
N VAL A 214 4.34 10.44 4.19
CA VAL A 214 2.88 10.37 4.02
C VAL A 214 2.13 10.92 5.23
N THR A 215 2.58 10.65 6.46
CA THR A 215 1.91 11.14 7.69
C THR A 215 1.98 12.65 7.84
N GLN A 216 2.96 13.32 7.24
CA GLN A 216 3.16 14.76 7.39
C GLN A 216 1.98 15.57 6.88
N GLY A 217 1.35 16.33 7.79
CA GLY A 217 0.26 17.24 7.47
C GLY A 217 -1.09 16.55 7.26
N ARG A 218 -1.22 15.26 7.56
CA ARG A 218 -2.49 14.53 7.57
C ARG A 218 -3.11 14.52 8.96
N VAL A 219 -4.45 14.50 9.00
CA VAL A 219 -5.22 14.25 10.22
C VAL A 219 -5.71 12.81 10.13
N ARG A 220 -5.41 12.01 11.16
CA ARG A 220 -5.82 10.61 11.18
C ARG A 220 -7.32 10.45 11.38
N LYS A 221 -7.86 9.36 10.83
CA LYS A 221 -9.27 8.97 10.91
C LYS A 221 -9.42 7.64 11.66
N ALA A 222 -10.57 7.40 12.26
CA ALA A 222 -10.86 6.10 12.85
C ALA A 222 -11.12 5.04 11.77
N VAL A 223 -10.54 3.84 11.92
CA VAL A 223 -10.63 2.74 10.94
C VAL A 223 -12.05 2.15 10.81
N ASP A 224 -12.82 2.15 11.90
CA ASP A 224 -14.23 1.71 11.92
C ASP A 224 -15.15 2.51 10.99
N LYS A 225 -14.73 3.71 10.58
CA LYS A 225 -15.46 4.57 9.64
C LYS A 225 -15.06 4.38 8.19
N LEU A 226 -14.06 3.55 7.91
CA LEU A 226 -13.68 3.27 6.54
C LEU A 226 -14.85 2.60 5.79
N PRO A 227 -15.10 2.96 4.52
CA PRO A 227 -16.19 2.37 3.73
C PRO A 227 -16.16 0.84 3.68
N LEU A 228 -14.96 0.26 3.76
CA LEU A 228 -14.74 -1.18 3.78
C LEU A 228 -15.42 -1.85 4.99
N LEU A 229 -15.32 -1.25 6.19
CA LEU A 229 -15.87 -1.80 7.44
C LEU A 229 -17.25 -1.27 7.79
N ALA A 230 -17.55 -0.02 7.43
CA ALA A 230 -18.86 0.58 7.63
C ALA A 230 -19.95 -0.06 6.73
N GLY A 231 -19.54 -0.96 5.84
CA GLY A 231 -20.29 -1.39 4.67
C GLY A 231 -20.35 -0.25 3.64
N PHE A 232 -20.27 -0.57 2.36
CA PHE A 232 -20.92 0.31 1.39
C PHE A 232 -22.35 0.44 1.88
N ALA A 233 -22.76 1.64 2.27
CA ALA A 233 -24.12 1.87 2.70
C ALA A 233 -25.02 1.77 1.46
N VAL A 234 -25.23 0.54 0.96
CA VAL A 234 -26.11 0.21 -0.15
C VAL A 234 -27.54 0.62 0.19
N ASP A 235 -27.86 0.66 1.49
CA ASP A 235 -29.15 1.08 2.03
C ASP A 235 -29.24 2.58 2.37
N ARG A 236 -28.17 3.36 2.15
CA ARG A 236 -28.26 4.82 2.27
C ARG A 236 -28.80 5.35 0.94
N PRO A 237 -30.00 5.96 0.91
CA PRO A 237 -30.51 6.51 -0.33
C PRO A 237 -29.50 7.54 -0.85
N ILE A 238 -29.05 7.34 -2.09
CA ILE A 238 -28.16 8.28 -2.77
C ILE A 238 -28.97 9.55 -3.04
N GLY A 239 -28.77 10.56 -2.21
CA GLY A 239 -29.45 11.85 -2.29
C GLY A 239 -29.28 12.65 -1.00
N LEU A 240 -29.16 13.98 -1.12
CA LEU A 240 -29.16 14.89 0.02
C LEU A 240 -30.41 14.62 0.87
N GLN A 241 -30.25 14.09 2.08
CA GLN A 241 -31.32 14.02 3.05
C GLN A 241 -31.69 15.44 3.47
N GLY A 242 -32.69 16.01 2.81
CA GLY A 242 -33.42 17.17 3.31
C GLY A 242 -34.02 16.78 4.66
N GLY A 243 -33.48 17.33 5.73
CA GLY A 243 -34.00 17.08 7.07
C GLY A 243 -35.43 17.58 7.16
N HIS A 244 -36.37 16.71 7.51
CA HIS A 244 -37.49 17.01 8.40
C HIS A 244 -38.07 15.72 8.95
N SER A 245 -38.05 15.61 10.27
CA SER A 245 -38.82 14.68 11.07
C SER A 245 -40.32 14.93 10.89
N GLN A 246 -41.07 13.94 10.41
CA GLN A 246 -42.46 13.73 10.85
C GLN A 246 -42.93 12.33 10.49
N GLN A 247 -43.28 11.54 11.52
CA GLN A 247 -44.15 10.38 11.38
C GLN A 247 -45.46 10.85 10.73
N ALA A 248 -45.71 10.41 9.51
CA ALA A 248 -46.99 10.61 8.84
C ALA A 248 -47.60 9.25 8.48
N ASN A 249 -48.85 9.14 8.89
CA ASN A 249 -49.75 8.00 8.84
C ASN A 249 -49.93 7.45 7.41
N VAL A 250 -49.76 6.14 7.22
CA VAL A 250 -49.69 5.46 5.91
C VAL A 250 -51.03 5.26 5.19
N ASP A 251 -52.15 5.69 5.78
CA ASP A 251 -53.50 5.39 5.24
C ASP A 251 -54.08 6.42 4.26
N ALA A 252 -53.33 7.45 3.84
CA ALA A 252 -53.88 8.54 3.01
C ALA A 252 -53.27 8.65 1.58
N MET A 253 -52.45 7.70 1.12
CA MET A 253 -51.74 7.80 -0.17
C MET A 253 -52.36 6.97 -1.32
N ALA A 254 -53.59 6.48 -1.20
CA ALA A 254 -54.22 5.66 -2.25
C ALA A 254 -55.03 6.46 -3.30
N ASP A 255 -55.28 7.75 -3.07
CA ASP A 255 -56.26 8.53 -3.86
C ASP A 255 -55.63 9.58 -4.82
N TRP A 256 -54.32 9.56 -5.03
CA TRP A 256 -53.58 10.63 -5.75
C TRP A 256 -52.55 10.14 -6.77
N LEU A 257 -52.72 8.94 -7.33
CA LEU A 257 -51.87 8.47 -8.44
C LEU A 257 -52.49 8.87 -9.79
N PRO A 258 -51.84 9.74 -10.59
CA PRO A 258 -52.21 9.93 -11.98
C PRO A 258 -51.72 8.73 -12.82
N ASP A 259 -52.52 8.26 -13.77
CA ASP A 259 -52.26 7.08 -14.61
C ASP A 259 -51.20 7.27 -15.72
N ASP A 260 -50.06 7.95 -15.50
CA ASP A 260 -49.12 8.27 -16.63
C ASP A 260 -47.61 8.25 -16.28
N ASP A 261 -47.18 7.33 -15.42
CA ASP A 261 -45.81 7.31 -14.87
C ASP A 261 -44.76 6.66 -15.79
N GLU A 262 -45.17 6.02 -16.89
CA GLU A 262 -44.25 5.22 -17.72
C GLU A 262 -43.42 6.09 -18.69
N GLN A 263 -43.92 7.27 -19.10
CA GLN A 263 -43.18 8.19 -19.97
C GLN A 263 -42.19 9.08 -19.23
N ASP A 264 -42.48 9.47 -17.98
CA ASP A 264 -41.60 10.36 -17.19
C ASP A 264 -40.36 9.62 -16.67
N TRP A 265 -40.52 8.38 -16.22
CA TRP A 265 -39.38 7.54 -15.82
C TRP A 265 -38.44 7.24 -16.99
N GLN A 266 -38.98 6.90 -18.17
CA GLN A 266 -38.16 6.58 -19.32
C GLN A 266 -37.35 7.80 -19.80
N ALA A 267 -37.97 8.99 -19.80
CA ALA A 267 -37.29 10.24 -20.14
C ALA A 267 -36.20 10.62 -19.11
N GLN A 268 -36.45 10.42 -17.81
CA GLN A 268 -35.45 10.64 -16.76
C GLN A 268 -34.30 9.65 -16.85
N LYS A 269 -34.58 8.39 -17.16
CA LYS A 269 -33.56 7.36 -17.38
C LYS A 269 -32.67 7.75 -18.57
N ASP A 270 -33.25 8.11 -19.71
CA ASP A 270 -32.50 8.47 -20.90
C ASP A 270 -31.64 9.74 -20.69
N ALA A 271 -32.15 10.70 -19.91
CA ALA A 271 -31.38 11.89 -19.51
C ALA A 271 -30.20 11.56 -18.60
N ASN A 272 -30.38 10.62 -17.66
CA ASN A 272 -29.30 10.15 -16.78
C ASN A 272 -28.25 9.35 -17.55
N ASP A 273 -28.67 8.46 -18.43
CA ASP A 273 -27.78 7.65 -19.27
C ASP A 273 -26.91 8.54 -20.17
N ALA A 274 -27.50 9.58 -20.77
CA ALA A 274 -26.75 10.57 -21.56
C ALA A 274 -25.72 11.34 -20.72
N ARG A 275 -26.04 11.64 -19.44
CA ARG A 275 -25.13 12.33 -18.52
C ARG A 275 -23.95 11.45 -18.13
N ILE A 276 -24.19 10.16 -17.88
CA ILE A 276 -23.15 9.18 -17.55
C ILE A 276 -22.25 8.91 -18.75
N ALA A 277 -22.83 8.73 -19.94
CA ALA A 277 -22.06 8.56 -21.17
C ALA A 277 -21.13 9.75 -21.45
N LYS A 278 -21.59 10.98 -21.19
CA LYS A 278 -20.78 12.18 -21.30
C LYS A 278 -19.64 12.22 -20.27
N LEU A 279 -19.91 11.87 -19.01
CA LEU A 279 -18.87 11.79 -17.97
C LEU A 279 -17.80 10.74 -18.30
N ALA A 280 -18.19 9.58 -18.80
CA ALA A 280 -17.28 8.52 -19.25
C ALA A 280 -16.44 8.96 -20.46
N TYR A 281 -17.05 9.68 -21.41
CA TYR A 281 -16.34 10.25 -22.54
C TYR A 281 -15.36 11.36 -22.11
N ASP A 282 -15.78 12.29 -21.26
CA ASP A 282 -14.92 13.37 -20.77
C ASP A 282 -13.72 12.83 -19.96
N ALA A 283 -13.91 11.72 -19.23
CA ALA A 283 -12.84 11.02 -18.52
C ALA A 283 -11.82 10.36 -19.46
N THR A 284 -12.26 9.85 -20.61
CA THR A 284 -11.36 9.22 -21.61
C THR A 284 -10.63 10.24 -22.50
N VAL A 285 -11.14 11.47 -22.61
CA VAL A 285 -10.56 12.54 -23.44
C VAL A 285 -9.76 13.57 -22.61
N GLY A 286 -9.57 13.33 -21.31
CA GLY A 286 -8.64 14.09 -20.46
C GLY A 286 -9.02 15.56 -20.20
N LYS A 287 -10.26 15.97 -20.47
CA LYS A 287 -10.72 17.34 -20.15
C LYS A 287 -11.29 17.38 -18.74
N ARG A 288 -10.57 18.04 -17.81
CA ARG A 288 -11.11 18.36 -16.48
C ARG A 288 -12.39 19.21 -16.64
N PRO A 289 -13.46 18.97 -15.86
CA PRO A 289 -14.65 19.81 -15.90
C PRO A 289 -14.31 21.23 -15.42
N SER A 290 -14.83 22.24 -16.13
CA SER A 290 -14.81 23.65 -15.70
C SER A 290 -15.86 23.93 -14.62
#